data_AF-A0A941HVP8-F1
#
_entry.id   AF-A0A941HVP8-F1
#
_cell.length_a   1.000
_cell.length_b   1.000
_cell.length_c   1.000
_cell.angle_alpha   90.00
_cell.angle_beta   90.00
_cell.angle_gamma   90.00
#
_symmetry.space_group_name_H-M   'P 1'
#
loop_
_entity.id
_entity.type
_entity.pdbx_description
1 polymer ?
#
loop_
_entity_poly.entity_id
_entity_poly.type
_entity_poly.pdbx_seq_one_letter_code
_entity_poly.pdbx_strand_id
1 'polypeptide(L)'
;MTDILMPKATAVWLVDNTSLTFEQIADFCGLHPLEVKGIADGEVARDIRGADPIANGQLSREQLDSAQASDKYRMVAQKSRHAELLKPVKKAPRYTPVSRRQDRPDAIAWFIRNHPEVADSQIARLLGTTKATIDQVRNRQHWNAANIKPVDPVTLGLSTQLELDAVVRKAADKKAKDDAKRGIVEPDGATLEPASVTGSAQVEDVADAADDSYDDDDTED
;
A
#
# COMPACT_ATOMS: atom_id res chain seq x y z
N MET A 1 -3.33 -15.85 -12.37
CA MET A 1 -2.53 -16.49 -13.42
C MET A 1 -1.25 -15.71 -13.57
N THR A 2 -0.12 -16.38 -13.68
CA THR A 2 1.18 -15.77 -13.95
C THR A 2 1.24 -15.35 -15.39
N ASP A 3 1.48 -14.07 -15.63
CA ASP A 3 1.51 -13.52 -16.99
C ASP A 3 2.83 -13.87 -17.68
N ILE A 4 2.77 -14.29 -18.94
CA ILE A 4 3.97 -14.61 -19.73
C ILE A 4 4.66 -13.29 -20.11
N LEU A 5 5.98 -13.22 -19.88
CA LEU A 5 6.75 -11.98 -20.07
C LEU A 5 6.75 -11.51 -21.55
N MET A 6 6.75 -12.43 -22.52
CA MET A 6 6.79 -12.12 -23.96
C MET A 6 5.79 -12.98 -24.76
N PRO A 7 4.48 -12.71 -24.66
CA PRO A 7 3.42 -13.57 -25.21
C PRO A 7 3.57 -13.90 -26.70
N LYS A 8 3.81 -12.89 -27.54
CA LYS A 8 3.92 -13.06 -29.00
C LYS A 8 5.19 -13.81 -29.40
N ALA A 9 6.33 -13.52 -28.76
CA ALA A 9 7.58 -14.22 -29.05
C ALA A 9 7.54 -15.67 -28.56
N THR A 10 6.90 -15.93 -27.42
CA THR A 10 6.68 -17.29 -26.93
C THR A 10 5.70 -18.06 -27.82
N ALA A 11 4.66 -17.42 -28.33
CA ALA A 11 3.74 -18.02 -29.29
C ALA A 11 4.44 -18.40 -30.61
N VAL A 12 5.27 -17.52 -31.17
CA VAL A 12 6.10 -17.84 -32.37
C VAL A 12 6.94 -19.09 -32.11
N TRP A 13 7.65 -19.14 -30.97
CA TRP A 13 8.48 -20.29 -30.65
C TRP A 13 7.66 -21.58 -30.49
N LEU A 14 6.51 -21.52 -29.81
CA LEU A 14 5.65 -22.68 -29.61
C LEU A 14 5.07 -23.20 -30.93
N VAL A 15 4.64 -22.30 -31.83
CA VAL A 15 4.13 -22.68 -33.16
C VAL A 15 5.21 -23.40 -33.98
N ASP A 16 6.45 -22.92 -33.95
CA ASP A 16 7.53 -23.47 -34.78
C ASP A 16 8.17 -24.76 -34.20
N ASN A 17 8.14 -24.94 -32.88
CA ASN A 17 8.92 -25.98 -32.20
C ASN A 17 8.06 -27.06 -31.51
N THR A 18 6.74 -26.97 -31.59
CA THR A 18 5.83 -27.87 -30.88
C THR A 18 4.64 -28.28 -31.74
N SER A 19 4.01 -29.41 -31.42
CA SER A 19 2.78 -29.88 -32.09
C SER A 19 1.50 -29.48 -31.36
N LEU A 20 1.53 -28.37 -30.60
CA LEU A 20 0.39 -27.90 -29.82
C LEU A 20 -0.69 -27.30 -30.72
N THR A 21 -1.94 -27.39 -30.26
CA THR A 21 -3.07 -26.74 -30.94
C THR A 21 -3.03 -25.22 -30.75
N PHE A 22 -3.60 -24.46 -31.69
CA PHE A 22 -3.66 -23.00 -31.59
C PHE A 22 -4.39 -22.52 -30.34
N GLU A 23 -5.40 -23.27 -29.87
CA GLU A 23 -6.09 -22.98 -28.61
C GLU A 23 -5.17 -23.16 -27.39
N GLN A 24 -4.34 -24.21 -27.35
CA GLN A 24 -3.43 -24.44 -26.22
C GLN A 24 -2.37 -23.34 -26.13
N ILE A 25 -1.85 -22.89 -27.27
CA ILE A 25 -0.88 -21.79 -27.34
C ILE A 25 -1.55 -20.47 -26.96
N ALA A 26 -2.76 -20.22 -27.46
CA ALA A 26 -3.55 -19.04 -27.14
C ALA A 26 -3.82 -18.92 -25.64
N ASP A 27 -4.28 -20.00 -25.00
CA ASP A 27 -4.55 -20.02 -23.56
C ASP A 27 -3.29 -19.82 -22.71
N PHE A 28 -2.17 -20.40 -23.13
CA PHE A 28 -0.91 -20.27 -22.39
C PHE A 28 -0.30 -18.87 -22.50
N CYS A 29 -0.32 -18.28 -23.71
CA CYS A 29 0.23 -16.96 -23.96
C CYS A 29 -0.76 -15.82 -23.65
N GLY A 30 -2.04 -16.11 -23.38
CA GLY A 30 -3.08 -15.09 -23.21
C GLY A 30 -3.40 -14.34 -24.50
N LEU A 31 -3.26 -14.99 -25.66
CA LEU A 31 -3.54 -14.44 -26.99
C LEU A 31 -4.86 -15.00 -27.53
N HIS A 32 -5.42 -14.37 -28.56
CA HIS A 32 -6.59 -14.94 -29.23
C HIS A 32 -6.14 -16.06 -30.22
N PRO A 33 -6.89 -17.16 -30.38
CA PRO A 33 -6.53 -18.23 -31.33
C PRO A 33 -6.29 -17.75 -32.77
N LEU A 34 -7.01 -16.71 -33.20
CA LEU A 34 -6.81 -16.08 -34.52
C LEU A 34 -5.45 -15.36 -34.64
N GLU A 35 -4.94 -14.78 -33.55
CA GLU A 35 -3.60 -14.18 -33.56
C GLU A 35 -2.53 -15.27 -33.68
N VAL A 36 -2.69 -16.39 -32.98
CA VAL A 36 -1.79 -17.55 -33.08
C VAL A 36 -1.83 -18.14 -34.50
N LYS A 37 -3.01 -18.25 -35.10
CA LYS A 37 -3.16 -18.65 -36.50
C LYS A 37 -2.45 -17.67 -37.44
N GLY A 38 -2.63 -16.36 -37.24
CA GLY A 38 -1.93 -15.34 -38.02
C GLY A 38 -0.40 -15.38 -37.84
N ILE A 39 0.10 -15.82 -36.69
CA ILE A 39 1.53 -16.10 -36.48
C ILE A 39 1.97 -17.32 -37.29
N ALA A 40 1.19 -18.41 -37.28
CA ALA A 40 1.48 -19.62 -38.03
C ALA A 40 1.45 -19.41 -39.55
N ASP A 41 0.50 -18.61 -40.04
CA ASP A 41 0.40 -18.20 -41.45
C ASP A 41 1.49 -17.16 -41.82
N GLY A 42 2.26 -16.71 -40.83
CA GLY A 42 3.32 -15.73 -40.98
C GLY A 42 2.80 -14.36 -41.37
N GLU A 43 1.55 -14.00 -41.08
CA GLU A 43 0.99 -12.65 -41.29
C GLU A 43 1.29 -11.70 -40.13
N VAL A 44 1.36 -12.26 -38.91
CA VAL A 44 1.58 -11.54 -37.66
C VAL A 44 2.96 -11.89 -37.12
N ALA A 45 3.68 -10.91 -36.55
CA ALA A 45 4.94 -11.12 -35.85
C ALA A 45 6.13 -11.65 -36.71
N ARG A 46 6.13 -11.41 -38.03
CA ARG A 46 7.22 -11.81 -38.96
C ARG A 46 8.64 -11.46 -38.49
N ASP A 47 8.82 -10.29 -37.86
CA ASP A 47 10.13 -9.80 -37.40
C ASP A 47 10.47 -10.20 -35.96
N ILE A 48 9.60 -10.96 -35.27
CA ILE A 48 9.80 -11.36 -33.88
C ILE A 48 10.55 -12.69 -33.82
N ARG A 49 11.71 -12.72 -33.18
CA ARG A 49 12.41 -13.98 -32.87
C ARG A 49 11.68 -14.73 -31.77
N GLY A 50 11.42 -16.01 -32.01
CA GLY A 50 10.82 -16.91 -31.03
C GLY A 50 11.62 -16.96 -29.73
N ALA A 51 10.93 -16.84 -28.59
CA ALA A 51 11.52 -16.93 -27.26
C ALA A 51 11.12 -18.25 -26.58
N ASP A 52 12.10 -19.11 -26.31
CA ASP A 52 11.88 -20.42 -25.70
C ASP A 52 11.33 -20.30 -24.25
N PRO A 53 10.09 -20.75 -23.98
CA PRO A 53 9.49 -20.68 -22.66
C PRO A 53 10.13 -21.62 -21.63
N ILE A 54 10.79 -22.70 -22.08
CA ILE A 54 11.54 -23.62 -21.20
C ILE A 54 12.85 -22.97 -20.79
N ALA A 55 13.59 -22.39 -21.74
CA ALA A 55 14.83 -21.66 -21.44
C ALA A 55 14.58 -20.46 -20.51
N ASN A 56 13.44 -19.78 -20.66
CA ASN A 56 13.01 -18.69 -19.78
C ASN A 56 12.50 -19.15 -18.40
N GLY A 57 12.37 -20.46 -18.18
CA GLY A 57 11.84 -21.04 -16.93
C GLY A 57 10.36 -20.71 -16.69
N GLN A 58 9.59 -20.51 -17.77
CA GLN A 58 8.14 -20.24 -17.74
C GLN A 58 7.32 -21.51 -17.97
N LEU A 59 7.89 -22.53 -18.62
CA LEU A 59 7.27 -23.83 -18.87
C LEU A 59 8.24 -24.96 -18.52
N SER A 60 7.75 -26.05 -17.93
CA SER A 60 8.57 -27.25 -17.73
C SER A 60 8.47 -28.19 -18.93
N ARG A 61 9.54 -28.97 -19.17
CA ARG A 61 9.57 -29.96 -20.26
C ARG A 61 8.45 -30.99 -20.11
N GLU A 62 8.23 -31.47 -18.89
CA GLU A 62 7.18 -32.45 -18.58
C GLU A 62 5.76 -31.92 -18.89
N GLN A 63 5.50 -30.63 -18.63
CA GLN A 63 4.22 -30.03 -18.99
C GLN A 63 4.06 -29.89 -20.50
N LEU A 64 5.14 -29.55 -21.21
CA LEU A 64 5.10 -29.45 -22.67
C LEU A 64 4.83 -30.82 -23.30
N ASP A 65 5.51 -31.87 -22.85
CA ASP A 65 5.32 -33.23 -23.37
C ASP A 65 3.89 -33.74 -23.09
N SER A 66 3.35 -33.45 -21.90
CA SER A 66 1.96 -33.78 -21.55
C SER A 66 0.95 -33.02 -22.41
N ALA A 67 1.25 -31.76 -22.74
CA ALA A 67 0.41 -30.91 -23.59
C ALA A 67 0.42 -31.37 -25.05
N GLN A 68 1.56 -31.85 -25.55
CA GLN A 68 1.69 -32.43 -26.90
C GLN A 68 1.00 -33.79 -27.02
N ALA A 69 0.93 -34.57 -25.94
CA ALA A 69 0.25 -35.86 -25.93
C ALA A 69 -1.29 -35.75 -25.82
N SER A 70 -1.81 -34.59 -25.41
CA SER A 70 -3.25 -34.39 -25.20
C SER A 70 -3.67 -32.95 -25.53
N ASP A 71 -4.42 -32.80 -26.61
CA ASP A 71 -4.96 -31.51 -27.10
C ASP A 71 -5.82 -30.77 -26.07
N LYS A 72 -6.43 -31.48 -25.10
CA LYS A 72 -7.27 -30.89 -24.04
C LYS A 72 -6.47 -30.37 -22.86
N TYR A 73 -5.17 -30.64 -22.79
CA TYR A 73 -4.35 -30.26 -21.66
C TYR A 73 -3.98 -28.78 -21.75
N ARG A 74 -4.26 -28.02 -20.69
CA ARG A 74 -3.97 -26.58 -20.59
C ARG A 74 -2.72 -26.37 -19.73
N MET A 75 -1.69 -25.81 -20.33
CA MET A 75 -0.39 -25.56 -19.69
C MET A 75 -0.50 -24.45 -18.65
N VAL A 76 0.28 -24.53 -17.57
CA VAL A 76 0.26 -23.55 -16.49
C VAL A 76 1.64 -22.90 -16.38
N ALA A 77 1.71 -21.59 -16.64
CA ALA A 77 2.95 -20.83 -16.56
C ALA A 77 3.58 -20.93 -15.16
N GLN A 78 4.82 -21.38 -15.09
CA GLN A 78 5.60 -21.36 -13.87
C GLN A 78 6.00 -19.93 -13.52
N LYS A 79 6.07 -19.64 -12.21
CA LYS A 79 6.63 -18.37 -11.73
C LYS A 79 8.09 -18.32 -12.13
N SER A 80 8.45 -17.39 -13.01
CA SER A 80 9.84 -17.24 -13.45
C SER A 80 10.73 -16.95 -12.24
N ARG A 81 11.88 -17.63 -12.14
CA ARG A 81 12.85 -17.39 -11.05
C ARG A 81 13.34 -15.94 -11.02
N HIS A 82 13.26 -15.25 -12.14
CA HIS A 82 13.64 -13.84 -12.29
C HIS A 82 12.63 -12.88 -11.65
N ALA A 83 11.34 -13.24 -11.59
CA ALA A 83 10.33 -12.44 -10.89
C ALA A 83 10.56 -12.44 -9.36
N GLU A 84 11.11 -13.51 -8.79
CA GLU A 84 11.49 -13.53 -7.37
C GLU A 84 12.71 -12.66 -7.04
N LEU A 85 13.57 -12.39 -8.02
CA LEU A 85 14.74 -11.53 -7.86
C LEU A 85 14.38 -10.03 -7.88
N LEU A 86 13.24 -9.66 -8.47
CA LEU A 86 12.68 -8.30 -8.47
C LEU A 86 11.99 -7.97 -7.14
N LYS A 87 12.62 -8.29 -6.00
CA LYS A 87 12.14 -7.79 -4.71
C LYS A 87 12.16 -6.26 -4.76
N PRO A 88 11.07 -5.57 -4.37
CA PRO A 88 11.04 -4.13 -4.37
C PRO A 88 12.20 -3.61 -3.51
N VAL A 89 13.08 -2.82 -4.12
CA VAL A 89 14.22 -2.20 -3.45
C VAL A 89 13.67 -1.39 -2.28
N LYS A 90 14.14 -1.69 -1.06
CA LYS A 90 13.77 -0.92 0.12
C LYS A 90 14.15 0.54 -0.14
N LYS A 91 13.19 1.47 0.04
CA LYS A 91 13.43 2.90 -0.10
C LYS A 91 14.67 3.28 0.72
N ALA A 92 15.64 3.91 0.08
CA ALA A 92 16.87 4.34 0.74
C ALA A 92 16.54 5.31 1.89
N PRO A 93 17.33 5.34 2.97
CA PRO A 93 17.16 6.32 4.04
C PRO A 93 17.17 7.74 3.47
N ARG A 94 16.15 8.53 3.83
CA ARG A 94 16.00 9.91 3.36
C ARG A 94 17.14 10.76 3.93
N TYR A 95 17.98 11.32 3.06
CA TYR A 95 19.08 12.19 3.49
C TYR A 95 18.54 13.48 4.10
N THR A 96 18.97 13.80 5.32
CA THR A 96 18.65 15.07 5.97
C THR A 96 19.83 16.04 5.81
N PRO A 97 19.64 17.19 5.12
CA PRO A 97 20.67 18.22 4.95
C PRO A 97 21.25 18.69 6.29
N VAL A 98 22.52 19.10 6.29
CA VAL A 98 23.26 19.50 7.51
C VAL A 98 22.56 20.61 8.30
N SER A 99 21.98 21.58 7.60
CA SER A 99 21.21 22.68 8.20
C SER A 99 20.05 22.18 9.07
N ARG A 100 19.32 21.17 8.58
CA ARG A 100 18.15 20.61 9.26
C ARG A 100 18.47 19.55 10.31
N ARG A 101 19.76 19.30 10.59
CA ARG A 101 20.15 18.31 11.60
C ARG A 101 19.98 18.82 13.03
N GLN A 102 20.10 20.14 13.20
CA GLN A 102 19.92 20.81 14.50
C GLN A 102 18.44 20.79 14.93
N ASP A 103 17.51 20.61 14.00
CA ASP A 103 16.07 20.54 14.27
C ASP A 103 15.62 19.14 14.73
N ARG A 104 16.46 18.11 14.62
CA ARG A 104 16.08 16.74 14.99
C ARG A 104 15.86 16.56 16.50
N PRO A 105 16.71 17.10 17.40
CA PRO A 105 16.44 17.07 18.84
C PRO A 105 15.10 17.69 19.22
N ASP A 106 14.69 18.76 18.53
CA ASP A 106 13.41 19.44 18.74
C ASP A 106 12.22 18.55 18.36
N ALA A 107 12.31 17.90 17.19
CA ALA A 107 11.33 16.89 16.76
C ALA A 107 11.27 15.67 17.70
N ILE A 108 12.41 15.20 18.20
CA ILE A 108 12.47 14.10 19.17
C ILE A 108 11.76 14.51 20.48
N ALA A 109 12.05 15.72 20.99
CA ALA A 109 11.41 16.23 22.19
C ALA A 109 9.89 16.39 22.03
N TRP A 110 9.42 16.74 20.83
CA TRP A 110 8.00 16.77 20.51
C TRP A 110 7.35 15.38 20.57
N PHE A 111 7.99 14.33 20.02
CA PHE A 111 7.48 12.96 20.14
C PHE A 111 7.42 12.48 21.59
N ILE A 112 8.49 12.71 22.36
CA ILE A 112 8.55 12.28 23.77
C ILE A 112 7.46 12.95 24.61
N ARG A 113 7.11 14.21 24.30
CA ARG A 113 6.10 14.98 25.02
C ARG A 113 4.66 14.64 24.58
N ASN A 114 4.39 14.60 23.28
CA ASN A 114 3.02 14.52 22.76
C ASN A 114 2.58 13.09 22.41
N HIS A 115 3.54 12.22 22.06
CA HIS A 115 3.26 10.85 21.59
C HIS A 115 4.16 9.82 22.28
N PRO A 116 4.05 9.66 23.62
CA PRO A 116 4.83 8.67 24.36
C PRO A 116 4.53 7.21 23.95
N GLU A 117 3.41 6.96 23.27
CA GLU A 117 3.03 5.67 22.70
C GLU A 117 3.90 5.25 21.51
N VAL A 118 4.58 6.19 20.85
CA VAL A 118 5.42 5.91 19.69
C VAL A 118 6.76 5.32 20.15
N ALA A 119 7.09 4.13 19.64
CA ALA A 119 8.34 3.46 20.00
C ALA A 119 9.56 4.18 19.41
N ASP A 120 10.68 4.20 20.13
CA ASP A 120 11.93 4.84 19.69
C ASP A 120 12.43 4.30 18.34
N SER A 121 12.12 3.05 18.01
CA SER A 121 12.42 2.44 16.71
C SER A 121 11.65 3.07 15.53
N GLN A 122 10.44 3.59 15.78
CA GLN A 122 9.66 4.32 14.79
C GLN A 122 10.20 5.75 14.65
N ILE A 123 10.50 6.42 15.77
CA ILE A 123 11.09 7.78 15.79
C ILE A 123 12.44 7.78 15.05
N ALA A 124 13.32 6.82 15.36
CA ALA A 124 14.64 6.68 14.73
C ALA A 124 14.55 6.55 13.21
N ARG A 125 13.60 5.75 12.72
CA ARG A 125 13.38 5.52 11.28
C ARG A 125 12.73 6.70 10.58
N LEU A 126 11.81 7.41 11.25
CA LEU A 126 11.13 8.57 10.69
C LEU A 126 12.06 9.78 10.57
N LEU A 127 12.79 10.11 11.64
CA LEU A 127 13.66 11.30 11.71
C LEU A 127 15.09 11.04 11.22
N GLY A 128 15.42 9.79 10.86
CA GLY A 128 16.77 9.38 10.47
C GLY A 128 17.80 9.62 11.57
N THR A 129 17.44 9.31 12.82
CA THR A 129 18.28 9.48 14.01
C THR A 129 18.60 8.12 14.66
N THR A 130 19.42 8.11 15.71
CA THR A 130 19.75 6.90 16.46
C THR A 130 18.98 6.83 17.79
N LYS A 131 18.77 5.61 18.31
CA LYS A 131 18.16 5.41 19.64
C LYS A 131 18.95 6.09 20.75
N ALA A 132 20.29 6.03 20.68
CA ALA A 132 21.16 6.71 21.64
C ALA A 132 20.93 8.23 21.67
N THR A 133 20.70 8.85 20.51
CA THR A 133 20.34 10.27 20.44
C THR A 133 18.98 10.54 21.08
N ILE A 134 17.99 9.66 20.87
CA ILE A 134 16.66 9.77 21.49
C ILE A 134 16.79 9.69 23.02
N ASP A 135 17.58 8.74 23.53
CA ASP A 135 17.82 8.58 24.96
C ASP A 135 18.54 9.79 25.57
N GLN A 136 19.51 10.37 24.85
CA GLN A 136 20.17 11.60 25.27
C GLN A 136 19.20 12.78 25.36
N VAL A 137 18.27 12.92 24.42
CA VAL A 137 17.25 13.98 24.47
C VAL A 137 16.27 13.73 25.62
N ARG A 138 15.80 12.49 25.78
CA ARG A 138 14.90 12.06 26.85
C ARG A 138 15.48 12.33 28.23
N ASN A 139 16.75 11.99 28.44
CA ASN A 139 17.46 12.17 29.70
C ASN A 139 18.13 13.55 29.84
N ARG A 140 17.90 14.47 28.90
CA ARG A 140 18.52 15.82 28.85
C ARG A 140 20.07 15.81 28.89
N GLN A 141 20.68 14.75 28.35
CA GLN A 141 22.13 14.57 28.23
C GLN A 141 22.68 14.99 26.84
N HIS A 142 21.82 15.47 25.95
CA HIS A 142 22.27 16.05 24.69
C HIS A 142 23.05 17.35 24.95
N TRP A 143 24.14 17.60 24.21
CA TRP A 143 25.01 18.78 24.42
C TRP A 143 24.25 20.11 24.36
N ASN A 144 23.16 20.17 23.58
CA ASN A 144 22.30 21.36 23.43
C ASN A 144 20.99 21.29 24.24
N ALA A 145 20.91 20.46 25.29
CA ALA A 145 19.64 20.17 25.99
C ALA A 145 18.89 21.40 26.53
N ALA A 146 19.61 22.48 26.85
CA ALA A 146 19.02 23.72 27.35
C ALA A 146 18.17 24.46 26.30
N ASN A 147 18.53 24.33 25.02
CA ASN A 147 17.87 25.08 23.94
C ASN A 147 16.85 24.24 23.16
N ILE A 148 16.68 22.96 23.49
CA ILE A 148 15.75 22.07 22.79
C ILE A 148 14.31 22.51 23.06
N LYS A 149 13.54 22.73 21.99
CA LYS A 149 12.12 23.07 22.05
C LYS A 149 11.30 21.96 21.39
N PRO A 150 10.19 21.51 21.98
CA PRO A 150 9.32 20.53 21.35
C PRO A 150 8.61 21.16 20.14
N VAL A 151 9.08 20.89 18.93
CA VAL A 151 8.46 21.39 17.69
C VAL A 151 8.08 20.22 16.79
N ASP A 152 6.92 20.33 16.14
CA ASP A 152 6.35 19.27 15.29
C ASP A 152 7.29 18.96 14.10
N PRO A 153 7.66 17.67 13.88
CA PRO A 153 8.52 17.25 12.77
C PRO A 153 8.01 17.62 11.37
N VAL A 154 6.69 17.80 11.18
CA VAL A 154 6.11 18.25 9.90
C VAL A 154 6.41 19.73 9.67
N THR A 155 6.27 20.55 10.71
CA THR A 155 6.59 22.00 10.62
C THR A 155 8.08 22.25 10.36
N LEU A 156 8.94 21.37 10.90
CA LEU A 156 10.39 21.36 10.62
C LEU A 156 10.73 20.78 9.24
N GLY A 157 9.75 20.22 8.54
CA GLY A 157 9.91 19.56 7.23
C GLY A 157 10.78 18.31 7.26
N LEU A 158 10.85 17.63 8.41
CA LEU A 158 11.58 16.37 8.60
C LEU A 158 10.73 15.16 8.17
N SER A 159 9.41 15.23 8.39
CA SER A 159 8.44 14.22 7.95
C SER A 159 7.28 14.85 7.18
N THR A 160 6.56 14.05 6.41
CA THR A 160 5.27 14.46 5.83
C THR A 160 4.13 14.21 6.81
N GLN A 161 3.01 14.91 6.64
CA GLN A 161 1.80 14.70 7.47
C GLN A 161 1.35 13.23 7.42
N LEU A 162 1.31 12.64 6.22
CA LEU A 162 0.92 11.25 6.01
C LEU A 162 1.80 10.25 6.76
N GLU A 163 3.11 10.51 6.82
CA GLU A 163 4.04 9.65 7.56
C GLU A 163 3.87 9.79 9.07
N LEU A 164 3.64 11.01 9.58
CA LEU A 164 3.39 11.27 10.99
C LEU A 164 2.11 10.56 11.44
N ASP A 165 1.00 10.79 10.74
CA ASP A 165 -0.30 10.21 11.07
C ASP A 165 -0.26 8.67 11.01
N ALA A 166 0.47 8.10 10.05
CA ALA A 166 0.64 6.66 9.94
C ALA A 166 1.44 6.06 11.11
N VAL A 167 2.46 6.77 11.61
CA VAL A 167 3.27 6.33 12.75
C VAL A 167 2.46 6.42 14.05
N VAL A 168 1.76 7.54 14.26
CA VAL A 168 0.93 7.78 15.46
C VAL A 168 -0.23 6.78 15.50
N ARG A 169 -1.00 6.62 14.41
CA ARG A 169 -2.09 5.63 14.35
C ARG A 169 -1.61 4.22 14.66
N LYS A 170 -0.51 3.81 14.03
CA LYS A 170 0.06 2.47 14.27
C LYS A 170 0.55 2.28 15.72
N ALA A 171 1.06 3.34 16.34
CA ALA A 171 1.50 3.31 17.74
C ALA A 171 0.30 3.24 18.69
N ALA A 172 -0.73 4.06 18.45
CA ALA A 172 -1.98 4.04 19.21
C ALA A 172 -2.68 2.68 19.14
N ASP A 173 -2.83 2.10 17.94
CA ASP A 173 -3.42 0.76 17.74
C ASP A 173 -2.64 -0.32 18.49
N LYS A 174 -1.31 -0.20 18.52
CA LYS A 174 -0.45 -1.15 19.24
C LYS A 174 -0.59 -0.98 20.75
N LYS A 175 -0.58 0.26 21.26
CA LYS A 175 -0.80 0.54 22.68
C LYS A 175 -2.15 0.02 23.13
N ALA A 176 -3.23 0.31 22.38
CA ALA A 176 -4.57 -0.20 22.68
C ALA A 176 -4.62 -1.74 22.75
N LYS A 177 -3.93 -2.44 21.84
CA LYS A 177 -3.81 -3.91 21.89
C LYS A 177 -3.00 -4.41 23.08
N ASP A 178 -1.89 -3.74 23.40
CA ASP A 178 -1.03 -4.11 24.52
C ASP A 178 -1.73 -3.85 25.86
N ASP A 179 -2.51 -2.77 25.97
CA ASP A 179 -3.31 -2.40 27.15
C ASP A 179 -4.52 -3.35 27.33
N ALA A 180 -5.23 -3.68 26.24
CA ALA A 180 -6.28 -4.69 26.25
C ALA A 180 -5.74 -6.08 26.66
N LYS A 181 -4.52 -6.42 26.24
CA LYS A 181 -3.85 -7.67 26.63
C LYS A 181 -3.38 -7.66 28.09
N ARG A 182 -3.07 -6.48 28.64
CA ARG A 182 -2.64 -6.30 30.04
C ARG A 182 -3.79 -6.08 31.01
N GLY A 183 -5.02 -5.97 30.53
CA GLY A 183 -6.21 -5.74 31.36
C GLY A 183 -6.25 -4.35 32.01
N ILE A 184 -5.48 -3.40 31.48
CA ILE A 184 -5.47 -2.02 31.96
C ILE A 184 -6.50 -1.27 31.12
N VAL A 185 -7.71 -1.11 31.67
CA VAL A 185 -8.67 -0.12 31.17
C VAL A 185 -8.22 1.21 31.76
N GLU A 186 -7.56 2.07 30.97
CA GLU A 186 -7.27 3.44 31.44
C GLU A 186 -8.59 4.18 31.72
N PRO A 187 -8.62 5.05 32.76
CA PRO A 187 -9.82 5.75 33.16
C PRO A 187 -10.22 6.77 32.10
N ASP A 188 -11.53 6.80 31.86
CA ASP A 188 -12.33 7.81 31.18
C ASP A 188 -11.62 9.14 30.89
N GLY A 189 -11.04 9.23 29.70
CA GLY A 189 -10.56 10.47 29.10
C GLY A 189 -11.16 10.56 27.70
N ALA A 190 -12.29 11.25 27.59
CA ALA A 190 -13.13 11.39 26.39
C ALA A 190 -12.31 11.52 25.10
N THR A 191 -12.07 10.37 24.46
CA THR A 191 -11.47 10.32 23.14
C THR A 191 -12.63 10.35 22.17
N LEU A 192 -12.72 11.42 21.38
CA LEU A 192 -13.79 11.58 20.40
C LEU A 192 -13.79 10.38 19.46
N GLU A 193 -14.92 9.68 19.42
CA GLU A 193 -15.12 8.51 18.57
C GLU A 193 -14.95 8.89 17.08
N PRO A 194 -14.48 7.96 16.23
CA PRO A 194 -14.33 8.22 14.81
C PRO A 194 -15.68 8.63 14.19
N ALA A 195 -15.65 9.67 13.34
CA ALA A 195 -16.83 10.29 12.71
C ALA A 195 -17.76 9.33 11.96
N SER A 196 -17.31 8.10 11.67
CA SER A 196 -18.14 7.03 11.11
C SER A 196 -19.26 6.55 12.05
N VAL A 197 -19.14 6.78 13.37
CA VAL A 197 -20.12 6.32 14.37
C VAL A 197 -21.19 7.40 14.64
N THR A 198 -20.83 8.68 14.53
CA THR A 198 -21.71 9.82 14.87
C THR A 198 -22.66 10.25 13.74
N GLY A 199 -22.59 9.63 12.56
CA GLY A 199 -23.31 10.05 11.35
C GLY A 199 -24.77 9.57 11.20
N SER A 200 -25.37 8.92 12.21
CA SER A 200 -26.75 8.44 12.14
C SER A 200 -27.68 9.24 13.04
N ALA A 201 -27.72 10.56 12.87
CA ALA A 201 -28.83 11.35 13.39
C ALA A 201 -30.05 11.08 12.50
N GLN A 202 -31.03 10.37 13.05
CA GLN A 202 -32.35 10.22 12.46
C GLN A 202 -32.97 11.61 12.28
N VAL A 203 -33.27 11.95 11.03
CA VAL A 203 -34.13 13.09 10.69
C VAL A 203 -35.55 12.62 10.99
N GLU A 204 -36.10 13.02 12.14
CA GLU A 204 -37.53 12.92 12.39
C GLU A 204 -38.22 14.13 11.73
N ASP A 205 -39.00 13.83 10.70
CA ASP A 205 -39.97 14.72 10.05
C ASP A 205 -40.96 15.26 11.08
N VAL A 206 -41.02 16.59 11.22
CA VAL A 206 -42.18 17.26 11.83
C VAL A 206 -42.98 17.89 10.70
N ALA A 207 -43.96 17.15 10.21
CA ALA A 207 -44.96 17.63 9.27
C ALA A 207 -46.26 18.00 10.03
N ASP A 208 -46.63 19.26 9.87
CA ASP A 208 -47.98 19.78 9.64
C ASP A 208 -49.07 19.62 10.74
N ALA A 209 -49.43 20.76 11.33
CA ALA A 209 -50.78 21.03 11.82
C ALA A 209 -51.07 22.52 11.63
N ALA A 210 -51.62 22.85 10.46
CA ALA A 210 -52.33 24.09 10.21
C ALA A 210 -53.60 24.15 11.08
N ASP A 211 -53.79 25.27 11.80
CA ASP A 211 -55.10 25.69 12.29
C ASP A 211 -55.34 27.12 11.81
N ASP A 212 -56.34 27.25 10.95
CA ASP A 212 -56.87 28.46 10.35
C ASP A 212 -57.64 29.27 11.39
N SER A 213 -57.32 30.55 11.58
CA SER A 213 -58.34 31.57 11.79
C SER A 213 -57.78 32.96 11.50
N TYR A 214 -58.03 33.41 10.26
CA TYR A 214 -58.13 34.81 9.91
C TYR A 214 -59.51 35.28 10.39
N ASP A 215 -59.55 36.18 11.37
CA ASP A 215 -60.72 37.00 11.65
C ASP A 215 -60.30 38.46 11.43
N ASP A 216 -60.78 38.99 10.31
CA ASP A 216 -60.72 40.37 9.87
C ASP A 216 -61.93 41.08 10.48
N ASP A 217 -61.72 42.01 11.41
CA ASP A 217 -62.75 42.98 11.78
C ASP A 217 -62.11 44.36 11.98
N ASP A 218 -62.25 45.13 10.91
CA ASP A 218 -62.11 46.58 10.81
C ASP A 218 -63.26 47.23 11.60
N THR A 219 -63.04 48.00 12.68
CA THR A 219 -63.93 49.10 13.09
C THR A 219 -63.24 50.09 14.04
N GLU A 220 -63.43 51.38 13.70
CA GLU A 220 -63.05 52.65 14.32
C GLU A 220 -63.28 52.79 15.85
N ASP A 221 -62.35 53.50 16.54
CA ASP A 221 -62.56 54.81 17.20
C ASP A 221 -61.20 55.46 17.57
#